data_AF-A0A3C1P865-F1
#
_entry.id   AF-A0A3C1P865-F1
#
_cell.length_a   1.000
_cell.length_b   1.000
_cell.length_c   1.000
_cell.angle_alpha   90.00
_cell.angle_beta   90.00
_cell.angle_gamma   90.00
#
_symmetry.space_group_name_H-M   'P 1'
#
loop_
_entity.id
_entity.type
_entity.pdbx_description
1 polymer ?
#
loop_
_entity_poly.entity_id
_entity_poly.type
_entity_poly.pdbx_seq_one_letter_code
_entity_poly.pdbx_strand_id
1 'polypeptide(L)'
;MLRRIIQFFNRLIQRLFGKQPTPAPPSVETVPTRTDTEYEALFLQLLDTLQPASSRGQIKGWLIGNRVQEAELVAWLERFGTRLQETPSQHEEIARRMVFLATLDIGDLGNVAGSIGRSILAQITPQTEVVTSNNSEIKPIIDAEFIEDGVRVPAPVTTSDNIKVAPIINPEFIGDNVAISTEPEPPVFEE
;
A
#
# COMPACT_ATOMS: atom_id res chain seq x y z
N MET A 1 -10.17 -0.88 -12.34
CA MET A 1 -9.37 0.36 -12.49
C MET A 1 -8.08 0.15 -13.28
N LEU A 2 -7.44 -1.04 -13.27
CA LEU A 2 -6.26 -1.41 -14.08
C LEU A 2 -6.32 -1.01 -15.57
N ARG A 3 -7.51 -1.13 -16.19
CA ARG A 3 -7.73 -0.80 -17.61
C ARG A 3 -7.41 0.66 -17.95
N ARG A 4 -7.50 1.59 -17.00
CA ARG A 4 -7.26 3.02 -17.25
C ARG A 4 -5.76 3.33 -17.37
N ILE A 5 -4.92 2.68 -16.57
CA ILE A 5 -3.45 2.71 -16.74
C ILE A 5 -3.06 2.08 -18.07
N ILE A 6 -3.63 0.91 -18.41
CA ILE A 6 -3.30 0.23 -19.67
C ILE A 6 -3.67 1.09 -20.89
N GLN A 7 -4.79 1.84 -20.83
CA GLN A 7 -5.16 2.77 -21.90
C GLN A 7 -4.21 3.96 -22.03
N PHE A 8 -3.75 4.51 -20.90
CA PHE A 8 -2.71 5.54 -20.89
C PHE A 8 -1.39 5.00 -21.44
N PHE A 9 -1.00 3.79 -21.01
CA PHE A 9 0.21 3.09 -21.44
C PHE A 9 0.22 2.78 -22.93
N ASN A 10 -0.89 2.33 -23.50
CA ASN A 10 -1.00 2.09 -24.94
C ASN A 10 -0.77 3.35 -25.76
N ARG A 11 -1.20 4.53 -25.30
CA ARG A 11 -0.91 5.80 -26.00
C ARG A 11 0.55 6.22 -25.87
N LEU A 12 1.16 5.93 -24.73
CA LEU A 12 2.56 6.23 -24.45
C LEU A 12 3.49 5.34 -25.29
N ILE A 13 3.29 4.02 -25.26
CA ILE A 13 4.00 3.03 -26.08
C ILE A 13 3.83 3.31 -27.59
N GLN A 14 2.63 3.66 -28.05
CA GLN A 14 2.41 3.98 -29.48
C GLN A 14 3.27 5.16 -29.95
N ARG A 15 3.57 6.12 -29.06
CA ARG A 15 4.45 7.25 -29.35
C ARG A 15 5.92 6.86 -29.39
N LEU A 16 6.29 5.74 -28.76
CA LEU A 16 7.66 5.28 -28.55
C LEU A 16 8.10 4.20 -29.54
N PHE A 17 7.21 3.28 -29.94
CA PHE A 17 7.50 2.27 -30.97
C PHE A 17 7.38 2.81 -32.41
N GLY A 18 6.89 4.05 -32.58
CA GLY A 18 6.59 4.63 -33.89
C GLY A 18 7.68 5.52 -34.50
N LYS A 19 8.72 5.93 -33.76
CA LYS A 19 9.71 6.88 -34.28
C LYS A 19 11.09 6.63 -33.69
N GLN A 20 11.96 6.04 -34.48
CA GLN A 20 13.39 5.95 -34.19
C GLN A 20 14.04 7.35 -34.36
N PRO A 21 14.65 7.93 -33.31
CA PRO A 21 15.43 9.14 -33.47
C PRO A 21 16.77 8.82 -34.14
N THR A 22 17.16 9.65 -35.12
CA THR A 22 18.48 9.68 -35.74
C THR A 22 19.58 9.89 -34.69
N PRO A 23 20.70 9.15 -34.73
CA PRO A 23 21.73 9.25 -33.70
C PRO A 23 22.55 10.55 -33.83
N ALA A 24 22.71 11.25 -32.71
CA ALA A 24 23.65 12.35 -32.51
C ALA A 24 25.03 11.81 -32.04
N PRO A 25 26.15 12.54 -32.25
CA PRO A 25 27.51 12.02 -32.10
C PRO A 25 27.92 11.76 -30.64
N PRO A 26 28.95 10.91 -30.40
CA PRO A 26 29.20 10.30 -29.10
C PRO A 26 29.80 11.29 -28.09
N SER A 27 29.05 11.60 -27.04
CA SER A 27 29.60 12.15 -25.80
C SER A 27 29.91 10.98 -24.85
N VAL A 28 31.14 10.94 -24.34
CA VAL A 28 31.60 9.96 -23.35
C VAL A 28 31.00 10.35 -22.01
N GLU A 29 29.82 9.82 -21.72
CA GLU A 29 29.21 9.88 -20.39
C GLU A 29 28.46 8.57 -20.23
N THR A 30 28.75 7.84 -19.15
CA THR A 30 28.26 6.49 -18.83
C THR A 30 26.88 6.24 -19.41
N VAL A 31 26.87 5.64 -20.60
CA VAL A 31 25.64 5.42 -21.35
C VAL A 31 24.80 4.50 -20.48
N PRO A 32 23.64 4.94 -19.96
CA PRO A 32 22.80 4.05 -19.20
C PRO A 32 22.52 2.85 -20.10
N THR A 33 22.69 1.64 -19.54
CA THR A 33 22.58 0.37 -20.30
C THR A 33 21.24 0.28 -21.05
N ARG A 34 20.24 1.04 -20.59
CA ARG A 34 18.93 1.26 -21.19
C ARG A 34 18.58 2.74 -21.27
N THR A 35 17.77 3.10 -22.26
CA THR A 35 17.19 4.43 -22.43
C THR A 35 16.13 4.73 -21.36
N ASP A 36 15.89 6.02 -21.07
CA ASP A 36 14.82 6.45 -20.14
C ASP A 36 13.46 5.85 -20.51
N THR A 37 13.19 5.71 -21.80
CA THR A 37 11.97 5.09 -22.35
C THR A 37 11.85 3.60 -21.98
N GLU A 38 12.95 2.87 -21.99
CA GLU A 38 12.95 1.44 -21.67
C GLU A 38 12.73 1.22 -20.17
N TYR A 39 13.34 2.04 -19.31
CA TYR A 39 13.05 2.00 -17.87
C TYR A 39 11.60 2.37 -17.57
N GLU A 40 11.02 3.30 -18.34
CA GLU A 40 9.59 3.65 -18.23
C GLU A 40 8.69 2.46 -18.54
N ALA A 41 8.92 1.78 -19.67
CA ALA A 41 8.17 0.60 -20.04
C ALA A 41 8.31 -0.51 -18.98
N LEU A 42 9.53 -0.77 -18.50
CA LEU A 42 9.80 -1.76 -17.45
C LEU A 42 9.10 -1.43 -16.14
N PHE A 43 9.19 -0.18 -15.69
CA PHE A 43 8.59 0.23 -14.44
C PHE A 43 7.07 0.13 -14.48
N LEU A 44 6.45 0.53 -15.59
CA LEU A 44 5.00 0.40 -15.76
C LEU A 44 4.58 -1.08 -15.85
N GLN A 45 5.35 -1.91 -16.54
CA GLN A 45 5.13 -3.37 -16.53
C GLN A 45 5.24 -3.94 -15.11
N LEU A 46 6.24 -3.52 -14.32
CA LEU A 46 6.37 -3.91 -12.92
C LEU A 46 5.11 -3.55 -12.13
N LEU A 47 4.64 -2.30 -12.24
CA LEU A 47 3.41 -1.85 -11.57
C LEU A 47 2.17 -2.64 -12.03
N ASP A 48 2.14 -3.13 -13.27
CA ASP A 48 1.07 -4.01 -13.78
C ASP A 48 1.16 -5.44 -13.23
N THR A 49 2.35 -5.92 -12.89
CA THR A 49 2.52 -7.23 -12.23
C THR A 49 2.11 -7.22 -10.75
N LEU A 50 1.93 -6.04 -10.15
CA LEU A 50 1.50 -5.90 -8.76
C LEU A 50 0.06 -6.39 -8.60
N GLN A 51 -0.10 -7.40 -7.77
CA GLN A 51 -1.37 -7.94 -7.31
C GLN A 51 -1.49 -7.73 -5.80
N PRO A 52 -2.70 -7.77 -5.21
CA PRO A 52 -2.87 -7.62 -3.77
C PRO A 52 -2.04 -8.60 -2.92
N ALA A 53 -1.78 -9.80 -3.46
CA ALA A 53 -0.97 -10.83 -2.81
C ALA A 53 0.53 -10.79 -3.20
N SER A 54 0.98 -9.74 -3.91
CA SER A 54 2.38 -9.60 -4.28
C SER A 54 3.29 -9.53 -3.07
N SER A 55 4.45 -10.16 -3.18
CA SER A 55 5.46 -10.19 -2.12
C SER A 55 6.76 -9.54 -2.56
N ARG A 56 7.59 -9.14 -1.58
CA ARG A 56 8.95 -8.65 -1.80
C ARG A 56 9.78 -9.55 -2.72
N GLY A 57 9.70 -10.87 -2.48
CA GLY A 57 10.43 -11.87 -3.26
C GLY A 57 9.99 -11.93 -4.73
N GLN A 58 8.69 -11.79 -5.00
CA GLN A 58 8.16 -11.72 -6.36
C GLN A 58 8.75 -10.51 -7.12
N ILE A 59 8.82 -9.34 -6.47
CA ILE A 59 9.34 -8.12 -7.11
C ILE A 59 10.85 -8.21 -7.34
N LYS A 60 11.61 -8.69 -6.35
CA LYS A 60 13.05 -8.92 -6.51
C LYS A 60 13.34 -9.95 -7.61
N GLY A 61 12.56 -11.04 -7.66
CA GLY A 61 12.63 -12.03 -8.74
C GLY A 61 12.32 -11.44 -10.12
N TRP A 62 11.33 -10.54 -10.19
CA TRP A 62 11.00 -9.83 -11.43
C TRP A 62 12.14 -8.94 -11.92
N LEU A 63 12.79 -8.18 -11.03
CA LEU A 63 13.94 -7.32 -11.37
C LEU A 63 15.10 -8.15 -11.93
N ILE A 64 15.42 -9.28 -11.26
CA ILE A 64 16.46 -10.21 -11.70
C ILE A 64 16.11 -10.81 -13.07
N GLY A 65 14.88 -11.30 -13.25
CA GLY A 65 14.42 -11.88 -14.50
C GLY A 65 14.47 -10.92 -15.70
N ASN A 66 14.25 -9.62 -15.46
CA ASN A 66 14.30 -8.58 -16.50
C ASN A 66 15.68 -7.91 -16.63
N ARG A 67 16.70 -8.41 -15.90
CA ARG A 67 18.06 -7.85 -15.84
C ARG A 67 18.06 -6.35 -15.53
N VAL A 68 17.24 -5.94 -14.57
CA VAL A 68 17.12 -4.54 -14.15
C VAL A 68 17.98 -4.31 -12.93
N GLN A 69 18.94 -3.39 -13.03
CA GLN A 69 19.67 -2.93 -11.86
C GLN A 69 18.79 -1.97 -11.07
N GLU A 70 18.60 -2.26 -9.78
CA GLU A 70 17.73 -1.45 -8.91
C GLU A 70 18.19 -0.01 -8.81
N ALA A 71 19.50 0.22 -8.65
CA ALA A 71 20.06 1.58 -8.54
C ALA A 71 19.81 2.42 -9.80
N GLU A 72 19.97 1.83 -11.00
CA GLU A 72 19.70 2.54 -12.26
C GLU A 72 18.20 2.85 -12.40
N LEU A 73 17.34 1.91 -12.02
CA LEU A 73 15.89 2.10 -12.04
C LEU A 73 15.46 3.19 -11.05
N VAL A 74 16.06 3.24 -9.86
CA VAL A 74 15.82 4.28 -8.85
C VAL A 74 16.23 5.66 -9.38
N ALA A 75 17.46 5.78 -9.91
CA ALA A 75 17.95 7.06 -10.46
C ALA A 75 17.07 7.56 -11.63
N TRP A 76 16.60 6.65 -12.48
CA TRP A 76 15.62 6.98 -13.51
C TRP A 76 14.28 7.41 -12.90
N LEU A 77 13.78 6.71 -11.88
CA LEU A 77 12.48 6.95 -11.27
C LEU A 77 12.40 8.33 -10.61
N GLU A 78 13.50 8.83 -10.04
CA GLU A 78 13.56 10.20 -9.50
C GLU A 78 13.33 11.26 -10.58
N ARG A 79 13.96 11.09 -11.76
CA ARG A 79 13.74 11.98 -12.92
C ARG A 79 12.31 11.86 -13.45
N PHE A 80 11.80 10.63 -13.56
CA PHE A 80 10.44 10.38 -14.04
C PHE A 80 9.38 10.92 -13.08
N GLY A 81 9.59 10.80 -11.77
CA GLY A 81 8.70 11.30 -10.73
C GLY A 81 8.53 12.82 -10.76
N THR A 82 9.55 13.54 -11.22
CA THR A 82 9.45 15.00 -11.46
C THR A 82 8.47 15.29 -12.60
N ARG A 83 8.54 14.54 -13.71
CA ARG A 83 7.62 14.68 -14.86
C ARG A 83 6.19 14.31 -14.49
N LEU A 84 5.99 13.27 -13.68
CA LEU A 84 4.65 12.86 -13.22
C LEU A 84 3.95 13.94 -12.38
N GLN A 85 4.70 14.79 -11.69
CA GLN A 85 4.14 15.85 -10.87
C GLN A 85 3.71 17.08 -11.69
N GLU A 86 4.02 17.15 -12.99
CA GLU A 86 3.52 18.24 -13.86
C GLU A 86 2.01 18.13 -14.11
N THR A 87 1.48 16.90 -14.17
CA THR A 87 0.06 16.62 -14.40
C THR A 87 -0.48 15.58 -13.42
N PRO A 88 -0.50 15.88 -12.10
CA PRO A 88 -0.69 14.88 -11.06
C PRO A 88 -2.04 14.16 -11.16
N SER A 89 -3.12 14.87 -11.51
CA SER A 89 -4.47 14.31 -11.69
C SER A 89 -4.56 13.24 -12.79
N GLN A 90 -3.63 13.24 -13.76
CA GLN A 90 -3.58 12.21 -14.82
C GLN A 90 -2.85 10.94 -14.36
N HIS A 91 -2.12 10.99 -13.25
CA HIS A 91 -1.23 9.93 -12.77
C HIS A 91 -1.64 9.33 -11.42
N GLU A 92 -2.88 9.58 -10.97
CA GLU A 92 -3.39 9.13 -9.67
C GLU A 92 -3.23 7.62 -9.45
N GLU A 93 -3.65 6.79 -10.41
CA GLU A 93 -3.56 5.34 -10.27
C GLU A 93 -2.09 4.86 -10.25
N ILE A 94 -1.21 5.49 -11.03
CA ILE A 94 0.23 5.18 -11.02
C ILE A 94 0.78 5.47 -9.63
N ALA A 95 0.42 6.63 -9.07
CA ALA A 95 0.82 7.05 -7.73
C ALA A 95 0.31 6.08 -6.65
N ARG A 96 -0.96 5.63 -6.72
CA ARG A 96 -1.50 4.61 -5.79
C ARG A 96 -0.69 3.31 -5.83
N ARG A 97 -0.30 2.85 -7.02
CA ARG A 97 0.52 1.63 -7.14
C ARG A 97 1.96 1.81 -6.69
N MET A 98 2.54 3.00 -6.86
CA MET A 98 3.83 3.32 -6.27
C MET A 98 3.79 3.29 -4.74
N VAL A 99 2.70 3.79 -4.14
CA VAL A 99 2.49 3.68 -2.69
C VAL A 99 2.34 2.22 -2.27
N PHE A 100 1.60 1.40 -3.02
CA PHE A 100 1.51 -0.04 -2.76
C PHE A 100 2.86 -0.74 -2.90
N LEU A 101 3.67 -0.41 -3.92
CA LEU A 101 5.02 -0.95 -4.07
C LEU A 101 5.89 -0.68 -2.84
N ALA A 102 5.74 0.49 -2.21
CA ALA A 102 6.46 0.86 -1.00
C ALA A 102 6.10 0.00 0.21
N THR A 103 4.87 -0.55 0.29
CA THR A 103 4.46 -1.41 1.41
C THR A 103 5.12 -2.78 1.36
N LEU A 104 5.75 -3.15 0.23
CA LEU A 104 6.43 -4.43 0.05
C LEU A 104 7.87 -4.43 0.56
N ASP A 105 8.37 -3.31 1.09
CA ASP A 105 9.73 -3.16 1.66
C ASP A 105 10.84 -3.71 0.75
N ILE A 106 10.80 -3.31 -0.53
CA ILE A 106 11.73 -3.78 -1.56
C ILE A 106 13.04 -2.99 -1.59
N GLY A 107 13.32 -2.13 -0.60
CA GLY A 107 14.49 -1.25 -0.56
C GLY A 107 14.24 0.11 -1.21
N ASP A 108 15.29 0.70 -1.78
CA ASP A 108 15.28 2.08 -2.28
C ASP A 108 14.23 2.30 -3.37
N LEU A 109 14.00 1.29 -4.22
CA LEU A 109 12.95 1.35 -5.23
C LEU A 109 11.56 1.58 -4.62
N GLY A 110 11.25 0.89 -3.52
CA GLY A 110 9.99 1.05 -2.81
C GLY A 110 9.91 2.41 -2.11
N ASN A 111 11.00 2.84 -1.47
CA ASN A 111 11.08 4.11 -0.76
C ASN A 111 10.86 5.30 -1.70
N VAL A 112 11.58 5.35 -2.82
CA VAL A 112 11.50 6.42 -3.81
C VAL A 112 10.12 6.42 -4.49
N ALA A 113 9.63 5.26 -4.94
CA ALA A 113 8.29 5.14 -5.51
C ALA A 113 7.22 5.64 -4.53
N GLY A 114 7.25 5.16 -3.27
CA GLY A 114 6.29 5.56 -2.25
C GLY A 114 6.31 7.06 -1.95
N SER A 115 7.50 7.66 -1.90
CA SER A 115 7.67 9.11 -1.70
C SER A 115 7.00 9.90 -2.83
N ILE A 116 7.34 9.58 -4.08
CA ILE A 116 6.77 10.23 -5.28
C ILE A 116 5.25 10.04 -5.34
N GLY A 117 4.78 8.79 -5.14
CA GLY A 117 3.37 8.46 -5.16
C GLY A 117 2.56 9.22 -4.11
N ARG A 118 3.06 9.32 -2.87
CA ARG A 118 2.42 10.12 -1.82
C ARG A 118 2.40 11.61 -2.18
N SER A 119 3.48 12.15 -2.74
CA SER A 119 3.52 13.56 -3.19
C SER A 119 2.44 13.84 -4.23
N ILE A 120 2.32 12.99 -5.25
CA ILE A 120 1.30 13.13 -6.30
C ILE A 120 -0.11 13.06 -5.71
N LEU A 121 -0.39 12.08 -4.84
CA LEU A 121 -1.71 11.93 -4.23
C LEU A 121 -2.10 13.10 -3.32
N ALA A 122 -1.12 13.70 -2.62
CA ALA A 122 -1.34 14.88 -1.80
C ALA A 122 -1.69 16.13 -2.61
N GLN A 123 -1.25 16.21 -3.88
CA GLN A 123 -1.61 17.33 -4.78
C GLN A 123 -3.01 17.16 -5.38
N ILE A 124 -3.50 15.93 -5.52
CA ILE A 124 -4.82 15.63 -6.12
C ILE A 124 -5.92 15.64 -5.07
N THR A 125 -5.59 15.23 -3.84
CA THR A 125 -6.54 15.29 -2.73
C THR A 125 -6.59 16.74 -2.26
N PRO A 126 -7.66 17.51 -2.53
CA PRO A 126 -7.84 18.77 -1.83
C PRO A 126 -7.81 18.42 -0.35
N GLN A 127 -6.93 19.08 0.40
CA GLN A 127 -6.90 18.98 1.85
C GLN A 127 -8.35 19.25 2.28
N THR A 128 -9.06 18.22 2.75
CA THR A 128 -10.24 18.44 3.57
C THR A 128 -9.66 19.16 4.77
N GLU A 129 -9.74 20.48 4.71
CA GLU A 129 -9.58 21.38 5.82
C GLU A 129 -10.31 20.68 6.97
N VAL A 130 -9.54 20.21 7.95
CA VAL A 130 -10.09 19.98 9.26
C VAL A 130 -10.51 21.38 9.67
N VAL A 131 -11.72 21.76 9.30
CA VAL A 131 -12.49 22.72 10.05
C VAL A 131 -12.60 22.04 11.39
N THR A 132 -11.61 22.27 12.24
CA THR A 132 -11.81 22.33 13.67
C THR A 132 -12.89 23.39 13.81
N SER A 133 -14.15 22.98 13.63
CA SER A 133 -15.28 23.62 14.27
C SER A 133 -14.96 23.43 15.74
N ASN A 134 -14.21 24.38 16.26
CA ASN A 134 -14.46 25.04 17.53
C ASN A 134 -15.96 25.29 17.70
N ASN A 135 -16.72 24.19 17.82
CA ASN A 135 -17.85 24.17 18.71
C ASN A 135 -17.24 24.27 20.10
N SER A 136 -17.00 25.50 20.52
CA SER A 136 -17.05 25.86 21.93
C SER A 136 -18.46 25.51 22.41
N GLU A 137 -18.72 24.22 22.56
CA GLU A 137 -19.75 23.73 23.44
C GLU A 137 -19.23 24.10 24.81
N ILE A 138 -19.64 25.28 25.28
CA ILE A 138 -19.53 25.67 26.68
C ILE A 138 -20.36 24.63 27.42
N LYS A 139 -19.72 23.50 27.77
CA LYS A 139 -20.15 22.71 28.91
C LYS A 139 -20.13 23.69 30.08
N PRO A 140 -21.23 23.90 30.81
CA PRO A 140 -21.15 24.65 32.04
C PRO A 140 -20.04 24.00 32.88
N ILE A 141 -19.07 24.82 33.26
CA ILE A 141 -18.02 24.47 34.21
C ILE A 141 -18.79 24.08 35.47
N ILE A 142 -18.96 22.79 35.71
CA ILE A 142 -19.45 22.33 37.00
C ILE A 142 -18.26 22.54 37.93
N ASP A 143 -18.38 23.55 38.78
CA ASP A 143 -17.50 23.77 39.91
C ASP A 143 -17.41 22.45 40.68
N ALA A 144 -16.27 21.78 40.55
CA ALA A 144 -15.94 20.66 41.40
C ALA A 144 -15.58 21.24 42.77
N GLU A 145 -16.61 21.52 43.58
CA GLU A 145 -16.43 21.69 45.02
C GLU A 145 -15.96 20.34 45.57
N PHE A 146 -14.70 20.32 45.98
CA PHE A 146 -14.09 19.21 46.70
C PHE A 146 -14.68 19.22 48.12
N ILE A 147 -15.81 18.55 48.32
CA ILE A 147 -16.33 18.29 49.65
C ILE A 147 -15.58 17.08 50.18
N GLU A 148 -14.74 17.36 51.18
CA GLU A 148 -14.10 16.41 52.07
C GLU A 148 -15.11 15.37 52.57
N ASP A 149 -14.67 14.10 52.57
CA ASP A 149 -15.29 12.95 53.24
C ASP A 149 -16.42 12.19 52.49
N GLY A 150 -16.10 10.96 52.08
CA GLY A 150 -17.10 9.89 51.95
C GLY A 150 -17.49 9.42 50.54
N VAL A 151 -17.12 8.17 50.23
CA VAL A 151 -17.52 7.37 49.07
C VAL A 151 -19.05 7.26 48.91
N ARG A 152 -19.59 7.60 47.74
CA ARG A 152 -20.83 7.00 47.23
C ARG A 152 -20.88 6.98 45.69
N VAL A 153 -20.97 5.78 45.13
CA VAL A 153 -21.25 5.53 43.70
C VAL A 153 -22.67 5.96 43.36
N PRO A 154 -22.90 6.86 42.38
CA PRO A 154 -24.24 7.06 41.82
C PRO A 154 -24.55 5.94 40.83
N ALA A 155 -25.63 5.21 41.10
CA ALA A 155 -26.18 4.16 40.25
C ALA A 155 -26.48 4.69 38.83
N PRO A 156 -26.26 3.90 37.77
CA PRO A 156 -26.70 4.28 36.43
C PRO A 156 -28.22 4.23 36.34
N VAL A 157 -28.82 5.35 35.94
CA VAL A 157 -30.25 5.45 35.62
C VAL A 157 -30.51 4.63 34.35
N THR A 158 -31.47 3.71 34.45
CA THR A 158 -32.04 2.94 33.34
C THR A 158 -32.76 3.88 32.37
N THR A 159 -32.43 3.80 31.09
CA THR A 159 -33.35 4.13 29.99
C THR A 159 -33.19 3.06 28.92
N SER A 160 -34.27 2.30 28.76
CA SER A 160 -34.45 1.24 27.79
C SER A 160 -34.39 1.78 26.38
N ASP A 161 -33.54 1.19 25.54
CA ASP A 161 -33.81 1.11 24.11
C ASP A 161 -33.23 -0.17 23.50
N ASN A 162 -34.01 -0.75 22.59
CA ASN A 162 -33.92 -2.10 22.06
C ASN A 162 -32.53 -2.49 21.51
N ILE A 163 -31.89 -3.50 22.10
CA ILE A 163 -30.91 -4.34 21.39
C ILE A 163 -31.19 -5.81 21.69
N LYS A 164 -31.43 -6.54 20.59
CA LYS A 164 -31.66 -7.98 20.51
C LYS A 164 -30.61 -8.75 21.31
N VAL A 165 -31.09 -9.61 22.20
CA VAL A 165 -30.32 -10.60 22.95
C VAL A 165 -29.58 -11.50 21.95
N ALA A 166 -28.25 -11.41 21.93
CA ALA A 166 -27.37 -12.49 21.50
C ALA A 166 -26.76 -13.07 22.78
N PRO A 167 -26.83 -14.40 23.01
CA PRO A 167 -26.32 -14.98 24.24
C PRO A 167 -24.80 -14.88 24.31
N ILE A 168 -24.34 -14.41 25.48
CA ILE A 168 -22.96 -14.34 25.93
C ILE A 168 -22.42 -15.78 25.98
N ILE A 169 -21.38 -16.07 25.19
CA ILE A 169 -20.62 -17.32 25.31
C ILE A 169 -19.78 -17.22 26.58
N ASN A 170 -20.15 -17.98 27.60
CA ASN A 170 -19.26 -18.28 28.72
C ASN A 170 -18.17 -19.25 28.23
N PRO A 171 -16.87 -18.96 28.43
CA PRO A 171 -15.86 -20.01 28.31
C PRO A 171 -15.93 -20.89 29.56
N GLU A 172 -16.70 -21.98 29.50
CA GLU A 172 -16.54 -23.08 30.46
C GLU A 172 -15.26 -23.86 30.12
N PHE A 173 -14.32 -23.79 31.06
CA PHE A 173 -13.11 -24.60 31.12
C PHE A 173 -13.50 -26.02 31.59
N ILE A 174 -13.46 -26.99 30.69
CA ILE A 174 -13.46 -28.43 30.95
C ILE A 174 -12.31 -28.96 30.07
N GLY A 175 -11.18 -29.45 30.58
CA GLY A 175 -11.06 -30.48 31.60
C GLY A 175 -10.92 -31.83 30.89
N ASP A 176 -9.68 -32.22 30.58
CA ASP A 176 -9.18 -33.55 30.23
C ASP A 176 -10.04 -34.51 29.39
N ASN A 177 -9.55 -34.82 28.18
CA ASN A 177 -9.57 -36.17 27.62
C ASN A 177 -8.66 -36.30 26.39
N VAL A 178 -7.45 -36.80 26.65
CA VAL A 178 -6.60 -37.52 25.70
C VAL A 178 -7.44 -38.60 25.01
N ALA A 179 -7.62 -38.47 23.70
CA ALA A 179 -8.03 -39.56 22.82
C ALA A 179 -6.98 -39.71 21.72
N ILE A 180 -6.16 -40.74 21.91
CA ILE A 180 -5.16 -41.26 21.02
C ILE A 180 -5.93 -41.92 19.86
N SER A 181 -5.92 -41.32 18.68
CA SER A 181 -6.39 -42.00 17.47
C SER A 181 -5.19 -42.55 16.71
N THR A 182 -4.95 -43.82 17.01
CA THR A 182 -4.13 -44.81 16.32
C THR A 182 -4.20 -44.72 14.80
N GLU A 183 -3.03 -44.56 14.20
CA GLU A 183 -2.70 -44.72 12.79
C GLU A 183 -2.84 -46.21 12.39
N PRO A 184 -3.48 -46.57 11.27
CA PRO A 184 -3.51 -47.95 10.81
C PRO A 184 -2.22 -48.30 10.04
N GLU A 185 -1.44 -49.23 10.58
CA GLU A 185 -0.26 -49.82 9.94
C GLU A 185 -0.58 -50.52 8.61
N PRO A 186 0.32 -50.46 7.61
CA PRO A 186 0.23 -51.26 6.39
C PRO A 186 0.71 -52.70 6.62
N PRO A 187 0.14 -53.70 5.91
CA PRO A 187 0.48 -55.10 6.13
C PRO A 187 1.87 -55.45 5.59
N VAL A 188 2.65 -56.12 6.45
CA VAL A 188 3.90 -56.82 6.16
C VAL A 188 3.59 -58.03 5.27
N PHE A 189 4.32 -58.15 4.15
CA PHE A 189 4.50 -59.40 3.42
C PHE A 189 5.99 -59.75 3.46
N GLU A 190 6.33 -60.82 4.17
CA GLU A 190 7.63 -61.49 4.15
C GLU A 190 7.56 -62.72 3.22
N GLU A 191 8.67 -62.91 2.49
CA GLU A 191 9.12 -64.01 1.61
C GLU A 191 8.35 -64.37 0.33
#